data_AF-A0A9P5NID8-F1
#
_entry.id   AF-A0A9P5NID8-F1
#
_cell.length_a   1.000
_cell.length_b   1.000
_cell.length_c   1.000
_cell.angle_alpha   90.00
_cell.angle_beta   90.00
_cell.angle_gamma   90.00
#
_symmetry.space_group_name_H-M   'P 1'
#
loop_
_entity.id
_entity.type
_entity.pdbx_description
1 polymer ?
#
loop_
_entity_poly.entity_id
_entity_poly.type
_entity_poly.pdbx_seq_one_letter_code
_entity_poly.pdbx_strand_id
1 'polypeptide(L)'
;MSSLRVLYDHTISHTKVVISVLDKDKREHHVVVPVPKSYEAALAIAFDQLGEYIPNFKPGSLLMEGAYFEYGLKSITGTAVWAKLPPEFWNEIVKDGDQLRICVASPRIRTVMPAAGWSQSTFVDPNSGPIKRMARFVQLVHKPSKNRGYIRIGRTALVPEPKTYKIAKDIACSTFYQGRHMKAMELYVKLRDNWEEVRGGTSSQDWKYLMESSGAQDVEIAVWGTNKK
;
A
#
# COMPACT_ATOMS: atom_id res chain seq x y z
N MET A 1 -15.51 10.15 -8.37
CA MET A 1 -14.13 10.21 -7.86
C MET A 1 -14.17 10.88 -6.50
N SER A 2 -13.56 10.27 -5.49
CA SER A 2 -13.44 10.90 -4.16
C SER A 2 -12.48 12.08 -4.27
N SER A 3 -12.81 13.23 -3.67
CA SER A 3 -11.95 14.41 -3.74
C SER A 3 -10.60 14.15 -3.05
N LEU A 4 -9.48 14.41 -3.72
CA LEU A 4 -8.13 14.35 -3.12
C LEU A 4 -7.99 15.27 -1.90
N ARG A 5 -8.92 16.21 -1.70
CA ARG A 5 -8.93 17.12 -0.54
C ARG A 5 -8.90 16.39 0.81
N VAL A 6 -9.39 15.15 0.89
CA VAL A 6 -9.37 14.35 2.13
C VAL A 6 -7.95 13.90 2.54
N LEU A 7 -6.98 14.02 1.63
CA LEU A 7 -5.58 13.65 1.85
C LEU A 7 -4.75 14.80 2.43
N TYR A 8 -5.35 15.97 2.62
CA TYR A 8 -4.74 17.13 3.27
C TYR A 8 -5.47 17.45 4.57
N ASP A 9 -4.83 18.23 5.44
CA ASP A 9 -5.52 18.80 6.60
C ASP A 9 -6.59 19.79 6.15
N HIS A 10 -7.68 19.89 6.92
CA HIS A 10 -8.87 20.67 6.55
C HIS A 10 -8.65 22.19 6.52
N THR A 11 -7.50 22.66 6.98
CA THR A 11 -7.04 24.03 6.82
C THR A 11 -6.41 24.18 5.44
N ILE A 12 -6.68 25.30 4.74
CA ILE A 12 -6.05 25.57 3.44
C ILE A 12 -4.55 25.68 3.67
N SER A 13 -3.82 24.60 3.40
CA SER A 13 -2.37 24.61 3.54
C SER A 13 -1.77 25.46 2.42
N HIS A 14 -1.08 26.54 2.79
CA HIS A 14 -0.27 27.31 1.85
C HIS A 14 1.03 26.62 1.47
N THR A 15 1.36 25.51 2.15
CA THR A 15 2.57 24.74 1.90
C THR A 15 2.34 23.74 0.78
N LYS A 16 3.34 23.61 -0.09
CA LYS A 16 3.33 22.79 -1.30
C LYS A 16 4.64 22.03 -1.45
N VAL A 17 4.58 20.87 -2.07
CA VAL A 17 5.76 20.09 -2.46
C VAL A 17 5.67 19.76 -3.94
N VAL A 18 6.83 19.49 -4.54
CA VAL A 18 6.92 18.94 -5.88
C VAL A 18 7.12 17.44 -5.75
N ILE A 19 6.19 16.65 -6.28
CA ILE A 19 6.38 15.21 -6.43
C ILE A 19 6.75 14.92 -7.88
N SER A 20 7.75 14.08 -8.09
CA SER A 20 8.26 13.74 -9.42
C SER A 20 8.38 12.23 -9.63
N VAL A 21 8.36 11.79 -10.89
CA VAL A 21 8.66 10.42 -11.29
C VAL A 21 9.55 10.42 -12.54
N LEU A 22 10.44 9.45 -12.65
CA LEU A 22 11.17 9.18 -13.89
C LEU A 22 10.42 8.09 -14.68
N ASP A 23 10.06 8.40 -15.92
CA ASP A 23 9.43 7.43 -16.81
C ASP A 23 10.45 6.42 -17.39
N LYS A 24 9.95 5.51 -18.24
CA LYS A 24 10.76 4.50 -18.93
C LYS A 24 11.88 5.08 -19.81
N ASP A 25 11.70 6.31 -20.30
CA ASP A 25 12.63 7.03 -21.16
C ASP A 25 13.52 8.00 -20.37
N LYS A 26 13.50 7.88 -19.02
CA LYS A 26 14.22 8.73 -18.07
C LYS A 26 13.82 10.20 -18.13
N ARG A 27 12.61 10.50 -18.61
CA ARG A 27 12.05 11.86 -18.55
C ARG A 27 11.38 12.06 -17.19
N GLU A 28 11.61 13.22 -16.61
CA GLU A 28 11.04 13.59 -15.33
C GLU A 28 9.67 14.24 -15.54
N HIS A 29 8.67 13.72 -14.81
CA HIS A 29 7.31 14.26 -14.77
C HIS A 29 7.03 14.75 -13.36
N HIS A 30 6.33 15.88 -13.24
CA HIS A 30 6.17 16.57 -11.96
C HIS A 30 4.72 16.93 -11.71
N VAL A 31 4.34 16.94 -10.44
CA VAL A 31 3.09 17.52 -9.95
C VAL A 31 3.38 18.38 -8.72
N VAL A 32 2.75 19.55 -8.65
CA VAL A 32 2.77 20.41 -7.47
C VAL A 32 1.50 20.16 -6.68
N VAL A 33 1.65 19.78 -5.41
CA VAL A 33 0.52 19.48 -4.52
C VAL A 33 0.73 20.15 -3.16
N PRO A 34 -0.34 20.45 -2.41
CA PRO A 34 -0.18 20.82 -1.01
C PRO A 34 0.58 19.74 -0.25
N VAL A 35 1.32 20.09 0.81
CA VAL A 35 2.04 19.08 1.62
C VAL A 35 1.04 18.02 2.11
N PRO A 36 1.19 16.73 1.70
CA PRO A 36 0.31 15.67 2.14
C PRO A 36 0.44 15.41 3.64
N LYS A 37 -0.67 15.09 4.31
CA LYS A 37 -0.71 14.87 5.77
C LYS A 37 0.06 13.63 6.25
N SER A 38 0.39 12.73 5.33
CA SER A 38 1.18 11.52 5.62
C SER A 38 1.92 11.03 4.39
N TYR A 39 2.89 10.16 4.61
CA TYR A 39 3.65 9.49 3.57
C TYR A 39 2.75 8.67 2.62
N GLU A 40 1.76 7.95 3.17
CA GLU A 40 0.81 7.15 2.40
C GLU A 40 -0.13 8.02 1.58
N ALA A 41 -0.54 9.17 2.13
CA ALA A 41 -1.33 10.15 1.40
C ALA A 41 -0.55 10.70 0.20
N ALA A 42 0.75 10.97 0.38
CA ALA A 42 1.63 11.39 -0.71
C ALA A 42 1.77 10.31 -1.79
N LEU A 43 1.93 9.03 -1.41
CA LEU A 43 1.97 7.93 -2.37
C LEU A 43 0.66 7.84 -3.16
N ALA A 44 -0.49 7.93 -2.48
CA ALA A 44 -1.79 7.88 -3.16
C ALA A 44 -1.94 9.02 -4.17
N ILE A 45 -1.52 10.24 -3.81
CA ILE A 45 -1.50 11.40 -4.72
C ILE A 45 -0.56 11.15 -5.90
N ALA A 46 0.65 10.64 -5.65
CA ALA A 46 1.62 10.36 -6.69
C ALA A 46 1.10 9.32 -7.69
N PHE A 47 0.46 8.24 -7.23
CA PHE A 47 -0.15 7.25 -8.11
C PHE A 47 -1.35 7.78 -8.88
N ASP A 48 -2.18 8.62 -8.26
CA ASP A 48 -3.33 9.23 -8.93
C ASP A 48 -2.91 10.22 -10.02
N GLN A 49 -1.90 11.06 -9.73
CA GLN A 49 -1.48 12.16 -10.60
C GLN A 49 -0.38 11.77 -11.60
N LEU A 50 0.52 10.86 -11.23
CA LEU A 50 1.70 10.49 -12.02
C LEU A 50 1.71 9.00 -12.40
N GLY A 51 0.66 8.25 -12.07
CA GLY A 51 0.61 6.80 -12.27
C GLY A 51 0.88 6.35 -13.70
N GLU A 52 0.42 7.11 -14.70
CA GLU A 52 0.64 6.79 -16.12
C GLU A 52 2.12 6.83 -16.54
N TYR A 53 2.95 7.59 -15.82
CA TYR A 53 4.38 7.72 -16.08
C TYR A 53 5.23 6.73 -15.29
N ILE A 54 4.67 6.11 -14.24
CA ILE A 54 5.38 5.14 -13.41
C ILE A 54 5.71 3.90 -14.25
N PRO A 55 7.00 3.53 -14.42
CA PRO A 55 7.37 2.36 -15.19
C PRO A 55 6.69 1.09 -14.68
N ASN A 56 6.12 0.31 -15.61
CA ASN A 56 5.40 -0.94 -15.32
C ASN A 56 4.12 -0.77 -14.49
N PHE A 57 3.65 0.45 -14.23
CA PHE A 57 2.37 0.66 -13.58
C PHE A 57 1.22 0.21 -14.47
N LYS A 58 0.48 -0.80 -14.00
CA LYS A 58 -0.80 -1.17 -14.57
C LYS A 58 -1.89 -0.71 -13.61
N PRO A 59 -2.92 0.02 -14.07
CA PRO A 59 -4.06 0.35 -13.25
C PRO A 59 -4.64 -0.90 -12.58
N GLY A 60 -4.67 -0.92 -11.24
CA GLY A 60 -5.10 -2.08 -10.44
C GLY A 60 -4.00 -3.06 -10.02
N SER A 61 -2.73 -2.82 -10.36
CA SER A 61 -1.59 -3.61 -9.90
C SER A 61 -1.17 -3.22 -8.47
N LEU A 62 -0.72 -4.20 -7.68
CA LEU A 62 -0.23 -4.07 -6.30
C LEU A 62 1.09 -3.29 -6.16
N LEU A 63 1.51 -2.53 -7.16
CA LEU A 63 2.81 -1.83 -7.20
C LEU A 63 3.02 -0.78 -6.11
N MET A 64 2.05 -0.57 -5.22
CA MET A 64 2.30 0.13 -3.95
C MET A 64 3.29 -0.64 -3.07
N GLU A 65 3.31 -1.98 -3.13
CA GLU A 65 4.29 -2.83 -2.44
C GLU A 65 5.67 -2.68 -3.09
N GLY A 66 6.43 -1.71 -2.60
CA GLY A 66 7.74 -1.38 -3.13
C GLY A 66 7.83 0.02 -3.71
N ALA A 67 6.73 0.78 -3.73
CA ALA A 67 6.80 2.21 -3.96
C ALA A 67 7.40 2.92 -2.74
N TYR A 68 8.32 3.83 -2.98
CA TYR A 68 8.91 4.66 -1.94
C TYR A 68 9.24 6.04 -2.48
N PHE A 69 9.42 7.01 -1.58
CA PHE A 69 9.93 8.33 -1.94
C PHE A 69 11.44 8.40 -1.74
N GLU A 70 12.11 9.08 -2.67
CA GLU A 70 13.41 9.68 -2.44
C GLU A 70 13.24 11.18 -2.19
N TYR A 71 14.00 11.69 -1.24
CA TYR A 71 14.07 13.10 -0.90
C TYR A 71 15.32 13.71 -1.55
N GLY A 72 15.14 14.83 -2.25
CA GLY A 72 16.22 15.52 -2.95
C GLY A 72 16.83 16.63 -2.09
N LEU A 73 18.16 16.60 -1.91
CA LEU A 73 18.92 17.66 -1.26
C LEU A 73 20.06 18.14 -2.15
N LYS A 74 20.45 19.41 -2.02
CA LYS A 74 21.70 19.89 -2.61
C LYS A 74 22.86 19.52 -1.70
N SER A 75 23.84 18.84 -2.27
CA SER A 75 25.15 18.64 -1.63
C SER A 75 25.94 19.95 -1.53
N ILE A 76 27.05 19.92 -0.80
CA ILE A 76 27.99 21.05 -0.67
C ILE A 76 28.55 21.54 -2.01
N THR A 77 28.56 20.69 -3.05
CA THR A 77 28.99 21.04 -4.40
C THR A 77 27.86 21.59 -5.27
N GLY A 78 26.65 21.74 -4.71
CA GLY A 78 25.45 22.15 -5.44
C GLY A 78 24.79 21.05 -6.26
N THR A 79 25.34 19.83 -6.26
CA THR A 79 24.77 18.67 -6.96
C THR A 79 23.58 18.12 -6.17
N ALA A 80 22.48 17.79 -6.85
CA ALA A 80 21.34 17.12 -6.22
C ALA A 80 21.70 15.68 -5.83
N VAL A 81 21.47 15.33 -4.57
CA VAL A 81 21.61 14.00 -4.00
C VAL A 81 20.21 13.52 -3.63
N TRP A 82 19.91 12.28 -4.00
CA TRP A 82 18.64 11.64 -3.73
C TRP A 82 18.85 10.53 -2.72
N ALA A 83 18.05 10.53 -1.66
CA ALA A 83 18.11 9.52 -0.62
C ALA A 83 16.72 8.98 -0.31
N LYS A 84 16.60 7.68 -0.06
CA LYS A 84 15.34 7.06 0.33
C LYS A 84 14.80 7.71 1.61
N LEU A 85 13.54 8.16 1.58
CA LEU A 85 12.83 8.77 2.69
C LEU A 85 12.09 7.69 3.50
N PRO A 86 12.44 7.46 4.77
CA PRO A 86 11.67 6.55 5.62
C PRO A 86 10.29 7.15 5.96
N PRO A 87 9.20 6.37 5.87
CA PRO A 87 7.84 6.86 6.13
C PRO A 87 7.65 7.49 7.51
N GLU A 88 8.33 6.97 8.54
CA GLU A 88 8.22 7.41 9.92
C GLU A 88 8.75 8.83 10.18
N PHE A 89 9.54 9.39 9.27
CA PHE A 89 10.12 10.73 9.39
C PHE A 89 9.48 11.77 8.45
N TRP A 90 8.31 11.44 7.90
CA TRP A 90 7.63 12.29 6.93
C TRP A 90 7.41 13.72 7.44
N ASN A 91 6.86 13.86 8.65
CA ASN A 91 6.48 15.15 9.21
C ASN A 91 7.69 16.00 9.65
N GLU A 92 8.82 15.35 9.94
CA GLU A 92 10.05 15.97 10.39
C GLU A 92 10.90 16.48 9.21
N ILE A 93 10.87 15.76 8.09
CA ILE A 93 11.74 16.02 6.94
C ILE A 93 11.04 16.88 5.89
N VAL A 94 9.79 16.56 5.54
CA VAL A 94 9.12 17.17 4.38
C VAL A 94 8.51 18.52 4.75
N LYS A 95 8.94 19.57 4.04
CA LYS A 95 8.57 20.98 4.27
C LYS A 95 8.05 21.64 2.99
N ASP A 96 7.54 22.86 3.13
CA ASP A 96 7.14 23.69 2.00
C ASP A 96 8.31 23.92 1.04
N GLY A 97 8.05 23.72 -0.25
CA GLY A 97 9.02 23.89 -1.33
C GLY A 97 9.89 22.67 -1.61
N ASP A 98 9.78 21.59 -0.82
CA ASP A 98 10.61 20.41 -1.01
C ASP A 98 10.27 19.62 -2.27
N GLN A 99 11.27 18.88 -2.77
CA GLN A 99 11.14 18.00 -3.92
C GLN A 99 11.28 16.54 -3.51
N LEU A 100 10.28 15.76 -3.91
CA LEU A 100 10.18 14.32 -3.70
C LEU A 100 10.20 13.61 -5.05
N ARG A 101 10.76 12.40 -5.08
CA ARG A 101 10.71 11.51 -6.24
C ARG A 101 10.09 10.19 -5.84
N ILE A 102 9.03 9.77 -6.51
CA ILE A 102 8.50 8.41 -6.35
C ILE A 102 9.36 7.43 -7.13
N CYS A 103 9.78 6.38 -6.45
CA CYS A 103 10.53 5.26 -6.98
C CYS A 103 9.72 3.99 -6.73
N VAL A 104 9.75 3.06 -7.68
CA VAL A 104 9.17 1.73 -7.50
C VAL A 104 10.31 0.74 -7.51
N ALA A 105 10.43 -0.04 -6.44
CA ALA A 105 11.38 -1.14 -6.38
C ALA A 105 11.13 -2.03 -7.59
N SER A 106 12.16 -2.18 -8.45
CA SER A 106 12.08 -3.16 -9.52
C SER A 106 11.71 -4.49 -8.88
N PRO A 107 10.66 -5.20 -9.34
CA PRO A 107 10.35 -6.50 -8.82
C PRO A 107 11.63 -7.30 -9.00
N ARG A 108 12.32 -7.58 -7.89
CA ARG A 108 13.45 -8.50 -7.92
C ARG A 108 12.79 -9.78 -8.36
N ILE A 109 12.85 -10.08 -9.66
CA ILE A 109 12.61 -11.41 -10.16
C ILE A 109 13.62 -12.20 -9.35
N ARG A 110 13.14 -12.84 -8.28
CA ARG A 110 13.89 -13.88 -7.59
C ARG A 110 13.90 -15.00 -8.60
N THR A 111 14.75 -14.87 -9.60
CA THR A 111 15.22 -15.98 -10.38
C THR A 111 15.89 -16.84 -9.34
N VAL A 112 15.15 -17.82 -8.85
CA VAL A 112 15.70 -18.93 -8.09
C VAL A 112 16.58 -19.65 -9.08
N MET A 113 17.78 -19.13 -9.29
CA MET A 113 18.84 -19.88 -9.95
C MET A 113 19.19 -21.02 -9.00
N PRO A 114 19.21 -22.28 -9.48
CA PRO A 114 19.72 -23.36 -8.67
C PRO A 114 21.23 -23.14 -8.49
N ALA A 115 21.63 -22.99 -7.23
CA ALA A 115 22.97 -23.18 -6.66
C ALA A 115 24.19 -22.94 -7.59
N ALA A 116 24.88 -21.82 -7.37
CA ALA A 116 26.32 -21.84 -7.04
C ALA A 116 26.79 -20.45 -6.56
N GLY A 117 27.05 -20.34 -5.25
CA GLY A 117 28.24 -19.62 -4.79
C GLY A 117 28.19 -18.12 -4.52
N TRP A 118 27.03 -17.49 -4.31
CA TRP A 118 26.99 -16.11 -3.78
C TRP A 118 26.15 -16.05 -2.51
N SER A 119 26.84 -16.09 -1.37
CA SER A 119 26.28 -15.79 -0.05
C SER A 119 25.80 -14.34 -0.04
N GLN A 120 24.49 -14.15 -0.07
CA GLN A 120 23.88 -12.85 0.16
C GLN A 120 24.04 -12.54 1.65
N SER A 121 24.99 -11.65 1.95
CA SER A 121 25.07 -10.96 3.24
C SER A 121 23.72 -10.29 3.50
N THR A 122 22.88 -10.93 4.30
CA THR A 122 21.92 -10.24 5.13
C THR A 122 22.76 -9.44 6.13
N PHE A 123 22.87 -8.13 5.92
CA PHE A 123 23.22 -7.21 7.00
C PHE A 123 22.08 -7.25 8.02
N VAL A 124 22.15 -8.26 8.90
CA VAL A 124 21.46 -8.25 10.19
C VAL A 124 22.42 -7.52 11.11
N ASP A 125 22.08 -6.31 11.50
CA ASP A 125 22.77 -5.63 12.60
C ASP A 125 22.49 -6.43 13.88
N PRO A 126 23.50 -7.07 14.51
CA PRO A 126 23.31 -7.87 15.72
C PRO A 126 22.86 -7.03 16.93
N ASN A 127 22.91 -5.70 16.84
CA ASN A 127 22.47 -4.78 17.89
C ASN A 127 21.09 -4.18 17.64
N SER A 128 20.45 -4.47 16.50
CA SER A 128 19.04 -4.10 16.31
C SER A 128 18.18 -4.99 17.21
N GLY A 129 17.56 -4.39 18.24
CA GLY A 129 16.56 -5.06 19.08
C GLY A 129 15.44 -5.68 18.22
N PRO A 130 14.52 -6.47 18.81
CA PRO A 130 13.52 -7.22 18.06
C PRO A 130 12.87 -6.33 17.01
N ILE A 131 13.11 -6.67 15.73
CA ILE A 131 12.67 -5.90 14.57
C ILE A 131 11.20 -5.55 14.80
N LYS A 132 10.95 -4.25 15.05
CA LYS A 132 9.60 -3.70 15.20
C LYS A 132 8.88 -4.06 13.91
N ARG A 133 8.01 -5.08 13.96
CA ARG A 133 7.34 -5.66 12.78
C ARG A 133 6.86 -4.50 11.91
N MET A 134 7.36 -4.42 10.68
CA MET A 134 6.87 -3.47 9.68
C MET A 134 5.35 -3.57 9.61
N ALA A 135 4.66 -2.45 9.37
CA ALA A 135 3.22 -2.44 9.22
C ALA A 135 2.81 -3.53 8.22
N ARG A 136 2.04 -4.50 8.70
CA ARG A 136 1.49 -5.56 7.85
C ARG A 136 0.35 -4.97 7.04
N PHE A 137 0.35 -5.24 5.75
CA PHE A 137 -0.74 -4.86 4.85
C PHE A 137 -1.56 -6.10 4.51
N VAL A 138 -2.80 -5.85 4.10
CA VAL A 138 -3.78 -6.87 3.75
C VAL A 138 -4.42 -6.47 2.43
N GLN A 139 -4.51 -7.43 1.51
CA GLN A 139 -5.17 -7.23 0.23
C GLN A 139 -6.66 -7.53 0.38
N LEU A 140 -7.51 -6.51 0.26
CA LEU A 140 -8.95 -6.67 0.14
C LEU A 140 -9.32 -6.99 -1.32
N VAL A 141 -10.22 -7.95 -1.54
CA VAL A 141 -10.69 -8.39 -2.86
C VAL A 141 -12.21 -8.32 -2.93
N HIS A 142 -12.79 -7.51 -3.80
CA HIS A 142 -14.23 -7.36 -3.94
C HIS A 142 -14.83 -8.43 -4.87
N LYS A 143 -15.73 -9.27 -4.33
CA LYS A 143 -16.50 -10.29 -5.07
C LYS A 143 -15.64 -11.20 -5.98
N PRO A 144 -14.68 -11.97 -5.46
CA PRO A 144 -14.08 -13.02 -6.26
C PRO A 144 -15.18 -14.00 -6.72
N SER A 145 -15.32 -14.19 -8.04
CA SER A 145 -16.30 -15.13 -8.58
C SER A 145 -15.88 -16.56 -8.23
N LYS A 146 -16.79 -17.35 -7.62
CA LYS A 146 -16.60 -18.80 -7.40
C LYS A 146 -16.86 -19.66 -8.64
N ASN A 147 -17.09 -19.07 -9.81
CA ASN A 147 -17.40 -19.87 -11.00
C ASN A 147 -16.14 -20.54 -11.57
N ARG A 148 -16.13 -21.88 -11.52
CA ARG A 148 -15.32 -22.80 -12.34
C ARG A 148 -13.80 -22.69 -12.20
N GLY A 149 -13.25 -22.83 -10.99
CA GLY A 149 -11.81 -23.07 -10.79
C GLY A 149 -10.88 -21.90 -11.14
N TYR A 150 -11.42 -20.76 -11.58
CA TYR A 150 -10.68 -19.53 -11.84
C TYR A 150 -11.33 -18.38 -11.08
N ILE A 151 -10.62 -17.86 -10.08
CA ILE A 151 -11.03 -16.65 -9.38
C ILE A 151 -10.78 -15.48 -10.32
N ARG A 152 -11.84 -14.95 -10.96
CA ARG A 152 -11.75 -13.64 -11.61
C ARG A 152 -11.59 -12.61 -10.50
N ILE A 153 -10.37 -12.11 -10.33
CA ILE A 153 -10.02 -11.14 -9.30
C ILE A 153 -10.83 -9.87 -9.60
N GLY A 154 -11.72 -9.49 -8.67
CA GLY A 154 -12.49 -8.26 -8.77
C GLY A 154 -11.63 -7.03 -8.44
N ARG A 155 -12.26 -5.94 -7.98
CA ARG A 155 -11.50 -4.77 -7.50
C ARG A 155 -10.69 -5.16 -6.27
N THR A 156 -9.41 -4.77 -6.24
CA THR A 156 -8.53 -5.02 -5.10
C THR A 156 -8.11 -3.71 -4.45
N ALA A 157 -7.78 -3.76 -3.16
CA ALA A 157 -7.22 -2.64 -2.42
C ALA A 157 -6.27 -3.14 -1.35
N LEU A 158 -5.14 -2.47 -1.15
CA LEU A 158 -4.24 -2.74 -0.03
C LEU A 158 -4.58 -1.81 1.12
N VAL A 159 -4.69 -2.39 2.32
CA VAL A 159 -5.05 -1.65 3.54
C VAL A 159 -4.15 -2.09 4.69
N PRO A 160 -3.90 -1.23 5.70
CA PRO A 160 -3.22 -1.66 6.91
C PRO A 160 -3.94 -2.86 7.54
N GLU A 161 -3.19 -3.78 8.15
CA GLU A 161 -3.76 -4.96 8.81
C GLU A 161 -4.81 -4.54 9.84
N PRO A 162 -6.11 -4.83 9.59
CA PRO A 162 -7.15 -4.45 10.52
C PRO A 162 -6.98 -5.27 11.80
N LYS A 163 -6.96 -4.60 12.95
CA LYS A 163 -6.77 -5.26 14.25
C LYS A 163 -7.98 -6.08 14.70
N THR A 164 -9.15 -5.84 14.10
CA THR A 164 -10.40 -6.51 14.43
C THR A 164 -11.24 -6.72 13.18
N TYR A 165 -12.13 -7.72 13.22
CA TYR A 165 -13.15 -7.96 12.19
C TYR A 165 -13.98 -6.71 11.87
N LYS A 166 -14.38 -5.95 12.90
CA LYS A 166 -15.17 -4.72 12.73
C LYS A 166 -14.41 -3.68 11.89
N ILE A 167 -13.13 -3.45 12.21
CA ILE A 167 -12.28 -2.53 11.43
C ILE A 167 -12.13 -3.03 9.99
N ALA A 168 -11.90 -4.34 9.78
CA ALA A 168 -11.80 -4.91 8.44
C ALA A 168 -13.06 -4.66 7.61
N LYS A 169 -14.24 -4.84 8.23
CA LYS A 169 -15.54 -4.60 7.63
C LYS A 169 -15.77 -3.13 7.30
N ASP A 170 -15.42 -2.23 8.22
CA ASP A 170 -15.57 -0.78 8.02
C ASP A 170 -14.69 -0.28 6.86
N ILE A 171 -13.44 -0.74 6.82
CA ILE A 171 -12.52 -0.47 5.70
C ILE A 171 -13.10 -1.01 4.40
N ALA A 172 -13.50 -2.28 4.34
CA ALA A 172 -14.07 -2.89 3.15
C ALA A 172 -15.32 -2.16 2.63
N CYS A 173 -16.19 -1.69 3.54
CA CYS A 173 -17.37 -0.91 3.23
C CYS A 173 -17.01 0.45 2.60
N SER A 174 -16.08 1.16 3.22
CA SER A 174 -15.56 2.43 2.73
C SER A 174 -14.93 2.27 1.34
N THR A 175 -14.07 1.26 1.17
CA THR A 175 -13.29 1.02 -0.03
C THR A 175 -14.14 0.59 -1.23
N PHE A 176 -15.05 -0.39 -1.07
CA PHE A 176 -15.75 -0.98 -2.22
C PHE A 176 -17.18 -0.52 -2.41
N TYR A 177 -17.84 -0.05 -1.34
CA TYR A 177 -19.25 0.29 -1.36
C TYR A 177 -19.52 1.79 -1.19
N GLN A 178 -18.47 2.61 -1.09
CA GLN A 178 -18.57 4.08 -1.04
C GLN A 178 -19.52 4.55 0.08
N GLY A 179 -19.52 3.87 1.23
CA GLY A 179 -20.39 4.21 2.36
C GLY A 179 -21.87 3.85 2.17
N ARG A 180 -22.25 3.13 1.09
CA ARG A 180 -23.61 2.60 0.97
C ARG A 180 -23.85 1.58 2.09
N HIS A 181 -24.97 1.73 2.79
CA HIS A 181 -25.35 0.83 3.87
C HIS A 181 -25.65 -0.56 3.29
N MET A 182 -24.77 -1.52 3.54
CA MET A 182 -24.95 -2.91 3.13
C MET A 182 -25.69 -3.67 4.22
N LYS A 183 -26.82 -4.31 3.89
CA LYS A 183 -27.60 -5.11 4.86
C LYS A 183 -26.76 -6.24 5.46
N ALA A 184 -25.98 -6.91 4.62
CA ALA A 184 -25.05 -7.94 5.03
C ALA A 184 -23.76 -7.87 4.20
N MET A 185 -22.64 -8.05 4.88
CA MET A 185 -21.31 -8.13 4.30
C MET A 185 -20.62 -9.34 4.92
N GLU A 186 -20.14 -10.22 4.04
CA GLU A 186 -19.37 -11.40 4.38
C GLU A 186 -17.90 -11.13 4.07
N LEU A 187 -17.03 -11.42 5.03
CA LEU A 187 -15.58 -11.38 4.86
C LEU A 187 -15.06 -12.81 4.84
N TYR A 188 -14.11 -13.09 3.96
CA TYR A 188 -13.43 -14.37 3.91
C TYR A 188 -11.93 -14.12 3.96
N VAL A 189 -11.20 -14.85 4.78
CA VAL A 189 -9.74 -14.77 4.86
C VAL A 189 -9.18 -15.95 4.08
N LYS A 190 -8.16 -15.70 3.26
CA LYS A 190 -7.46 -16.77 2.56
C LYS A 190 -6.44 -17.42 3.49
N LEU A 191 -6.64 -18.71 3.75
CA LEU A 191 -5.71 -19.55 4.49
C LEU A 191 -5.14 -20.59 3.53
N ARG A 192 -3.86 -20.41 3.17
CA ARG A 192 -3.21 -21.21 2.11
C ARG A 192 -4.00 -21.11 0.80
N ASP A 193 -4.63 -22.21 0.36
CA ASP A 193 -5.40 -22.29 -0.88
C ASP A 193 -6.92 -22.22 -0.66
N ASN A 194 -7.37 -22.07 0.59
CA ASN A 194 -8.79 -22.10 0.96
C ASN A 194 -9.26 -20.74 1.47
N TRP A 195 -10.53 -20.40 1.17
CA TRP A 195 -11.21 -19.24 1.72
C TRP A 195 -12.04 -19.65 2.92
N GLU A 196 -11.74 -19.09 4.09
CA GLU A 196 -12.51 -19.31 5.31
C GLU A 196 -13.41 -18.11 5.59
N GLU A 197 -14.70 -18.35 5.80
CA GLU A 197 -15.68 -17.32 6.13
C GLU A 197 -15.49 -16.82 7.56
N VAL A 198 -15.37 -15.51 7.73
CA VAL A 198 -15.28 -14.87 9.04
C VAL A 198 -16.64 -14.31 9.45
N ARG A 199 -17.17 -14.80 10.57
CA ARG A 199 -18.50 -14.46 11.06
C ARG A 199 -18.50 -13.16 11.87
N GLY A 200 -19.66 -12.50 11.92
CA GLY A 200 -19.85 -11.21 12.61
C GLY A 200 -19.58 -11.17 14.12
N GLY A 201 -19.32 -12.32 14.75
CA GLY A 201 -19.01 -12.46 16.18
C GLY A 201 -17.59 -12.95 16.47
N THR A 202 -16.68 -12.96 15.49
CA THR A 202 -15.29 -13.37 15.68
C THR A 202 -14.60 -12.52 16.75
N SER A 203 -14.05 -13.16 17.78
CA SER A 203 -13.34 -12.46 18.84
C SER A 203 -12.05 -11.82 18.30
N SER A 204 -11.52 -10.81 19.00
CA SER A 204 -10.23 -10.21 18.60
C SER A 204 -9.09 -11.23 18.60
N GLN A 205 -9.18 -12.26 19.43
CA GLN A 205 -8.16 -13.31 19.53
C GLN A 205 -8.24 -14.30 18.38
N ASP A 206 -9.46 -14.71 18.00
CA ASP A 206 -9.68 -15.54 16.81
C ASP A 206 -9.31 -14.79 15.53
N TRP A 207 -9.64 -13.50 15.46
CA TRP A 207 -9.23 -12.63 14.35
C TRP A 207 -7.71 -12.59 14.22
N LYS A 208 -7.00 -12.30 15.32
CA LYS A 208 -5.55 -12.30 15.34
C LYS A 208 -4.97 -13.64 14.90
N TYR A 209 -5.53 -14.74 15.41
CA TYR A 209 -5.12 -16.09 15.01
C TYR A 209 -5.30 -16.33 13.51
N LEU A 210 -6.42 -15.92 12.92
CA LEU A 210 -6.66 -16.02 11.48
C LEU A 210 -5.63 -15.24 10.66
N MET A 211 -5.34 -13.99 11.05
CA MET A 211 -4.35 -13.16 10.35
C MET A 211 -2.93 -13.74 10.45
N GLU A 212 -2.57 -14.28 11.62
CA GLU A 212 -1.27 -14.92 11.85
C GLU A 212 -1.15 -16.29 11.16
N SER A 213 -2.24 -17.05 11.08
CA SER A 213 -2.27 -18.41 10.52
C SER A 213 -2.35 -18.46 9.00
N SER A 214 -2.63 -17.33 8.34
CA SER A 214 -2.66 -17.26 6.87
C SER A 214 -1.36 -17.71 6.23
N GLY A 215 -0.22 -17.64 6.95
CA GLY A 215 1.09 -18.15 6.54
C GLY A 215 1.70 -17.46 5.32
N ALA A 216 0.91 -16.68 4.60
CA ALA A 216 1.30 -15.84 3.49
C ALA A 216 1.99 -14.58 4.01
N GLN A 217 2.92 -14.05 3.21
CA GLN A 217 3.45 -12.70 3.45
C GLN A 217 2.33 -11.66 3.36
N ASP A 218 1.31 -11.94 2.53
CA ASP A 218 0.18 -11.06 2.25
C ASP A 218 -1.13 -11.78 2.60
N VAL A 219 -1.88 -11.26 3.58
CA VAL A 219 -3.22 -11.77 3.90
C VAL A 219 -4.18 -11.26 2.84
N GLU A 220 -4.98 -12.14 2.25
CA GLU A 220 -6.07 -11.74 1.36
C GLU A 220 -7.41 -11.83 2.10
N ILE A 221 -8.21 -10.75 2.06
CA ILE A 221 -9.59 -10.73 2.55
C ILE A 221 -10.55 -10.49 1.39
N ALA A 222 -11.39 -11.45 1.10
CA ALA A 222 -12.43 -11.28 0.10
C ALA A 222 -13.75 -10.78 0.72
N VAL A 223 -14.42 -9.88 0.00
CA VAL A 223 -15.58 -9.14 0.49
C VAL A 223 -16.77 -9.36 -0.42
N TRP A 224 -17.87 -9.88 0.13
CA TRP A 224 -19.15 -10.02 -0.56
C TRP A 224 -20.24 -9.21 0.13
N GLY A 225 -20.85 -8.33 -0.64
CA GLY A 225 -21.99 -7.55 -0.23
C GLY A 225 -23.27 -8.15 -0.80
N THR A 226 -24.21 -8.53 0.07
CA THR A 226 -25.51 -9.05 -0.36
C THR A 226 -26.62 -8.06 -0.09
N ASN A 227 -27.35 -7.69 -1.14
CA ASN A 227 -28.61 -6.96 -1.06
C ASN A 227 -29.79 -7.95 -1.16
N LYS A 228 -29.79 -9.03 -0.37
CA LYS A 228 -30.97 -9.90 -0.35
C LYS A 228 -32.15 -9.08 0.21
N LYS A 229 -33.23 -9.02 -0.58
CA LYS A 229 -34.50 -8.39 -0.18
C LYS A 229 -35.13 -9.21 0.93
#